data_AF-A0A1B2EK37-F1
#
_entry.id   AF-A0A1B2EK37-F1
#
_cell.length_a   1.000
_cell.length_b   1.000
_cell.length_c   1.000
_cell.angle_alpha   90.00
_cell.angle_beta   90.00
_cell.angle_gamma   90.00
#
_symmetry.space_group_name_H-M   'P 1'
#
loop_
_entity.id
_entity.type
_entity.pdbx_description
1 polymer ?
#
loop_
_entity_poly.entity_id
_entity_poly.type
_entity_poly.pdbx_seq_one_letter_code
_entity_poly.pdbx_strand_id
1 'polypeptide(L)' 'MPKRQHHPHAAGSHGNWSIGANNLTAAGRSELLKDLGQQLQHTYGAILTEPAPDRIKQLLEKLERSQRPDDEGSL' A
#
# COMPACT_ATOMS: atom_id res chain seq x y z
N MET A 1 21.25 28.94 -8.83
CA MET A 1 21.39 27.59 -8.22
C MET A 1 20.99 27.73 -6.75
N PRO A 2 20.24 26.80 -6.14
CA PRO A 2 20.46 25.35 -6.27
C PRO A 2 19.27 24.57 -6.84
N LYS A 3 19.62 23.57 -7.65
CA LYS A 3 18.73 22.54 -8.18
C LYS A 3 18.26 21.65 -7.02
N ARG A 4 16.95 21.41 -6.95
CA ARG A 4 16.33 20.47 -6.00
C ARG A 4 16.92 19.08 -6.28
N GLN A 5 17.80 18.63 -5.40
CA GLN A 5 18.44 17.34 -5.48
C GLN A 5 17.36 16.26 -5.36
N HIS A 6 17.34 15.36 -6.34
CA HIS A 6 16.60 14.11 -6.27
C HIS A 6 17.03 13.36 -5.02
N HIS A 7 16.10 13.12 -4.09
CA HIS A 7 16.24 12.04 -3.14
C HIS A 7 15.74 10.77 -3.84
N PRO A 8 16.60 9.85 -4.29
CA PRO A 8 16.13 8.49 -4.51
C PRO A 8 15.67 8.00 -3.15
N HIS A 9 14.40 7.61 -3.03
CA HIS A 9 13.95 6.85 -1.89
C HIS A 9 14.89 5.65 -1.76
N ALA A 10 15.75 5.69 -0.75
CA ALA A 10 16.43 4.53 -0.26
C ALA A 10 15.35 3.61 0.31
N ALA A 11 14.76 2.78 -0.55
CA ALA A 11 14.12 1.54 -0.15
C ALA A 11 15.25 0.60 0.30
N GLY A 12 15.87 0.96 1.42
CA GLY A 12 16.85 0.14 2.09
C GLY A 12 16.19 -1.14 2.55
N SER A 13 16.68 -2.25 2.01
CA SER A 13 16.76 -3.53 2.71
C SER A 13 15.47 -4.02 3.38
N HIS A 14 14.46 -4.41 2.60
CA HIS A 14 13.60 -5.53 3.00
C HIS A 14 14.31 -6.85 2.67
N GLY A 15 15.46 -7.06 3.31
CA GLY A 15 16.19 -8.31 3.27
C GLY A 15 15.45 -9.39 4.06
N ASN A 16 14.99 -10.41 3.35
CA ASN A 16 14.91 -11.79 3.84
C ASN A 16 14.15 -12.03 5.16
N TRP A 17 12.90 -11.58 5.29
CA TRP A 17 12.00 -12.27 6.21
C TRP A 17 11.38 -13.49 5.52
N SER A 18 12.15 -14.58 5.44
CA SER A 18 11.61 -15.88 5.02
C SER A 18 11.31 -16.71 6.27
N ILE A 19 10.02 -16.93 6.57
CA ILE A 19 9.53 -17.77 7.68
C ILE A 19 10.08 -19.21 7.61
N GLY A 20 10.58 -19.64 6.44
CA GLY A 20 11.23 -20.94 6.25
C GLY A 20 12.68 -21.05 6.74
N ALA A 21 13.32 -19.95 7.18
CA ALA A 21 14.74 -19.96 7.59
C ALA A 21 14.99 -20.57 8.98
N ASN A 22 13.94 -20.77 9.78
CA ASN A 22 14.04 -21.43 11.07
C ASN A 22 13.50 -22.87 10.97
N ASN A 23 14.18 -23.81 11.64
CA ASN A 23 13.80 -25.22 11.78
C ASN A 23 12.48 -25.43 12.59
N LEU A 24 11.48 -24.58 12.36
CA LEU A 24 10.14 -24.69 12.90
C LEU A 24 9.47 -25.94 12.34
N THR A 25 8.93 -26.76 13.22
CA THR A 25 8.03 -27.86 12.87
C THR A 25 6.81 -27.32 12.11
N ALA A 26 6.15 -28.15 11.30
CA ALA A 26 4.98 -27.73 10.54
C ALA A 26 3.88 -27.13 11.44
N ALA A 27 3.70 -27.69 12.64
CA ALA A 27 2.80 -27.17 13.66
C ALA A 27 3.22 -25.77 14.15
N GLY A 28 4.50 -25.57 14.50
CA GLY A 28 5.01 -24.27 14.93
C GLY A 28 4.93 -23.19 13.85
N ARG A 29 5.08 -23.56 12.57
CA ARG A 29 4.84 -22.64 11.44
C ARG A 29 3.37 -22.22 11.35
N SER A 30 2.44 -23.16 11.54
CA SER A 30 1.01 -22.87 11.48
C SER A 30 0.54 -21.96 12.61
N GLU A 31 1.07 -22.14 13.82
CA GLU A 31 0.78 -21.30 14.98
C GLU A 31 1.34 -19.89 14.80
N LEU A 32 2.61 -19.78 14.36
CA LEU A 32 3.22 -18.50 14.05
C LEU A 32 2.45 -17.72 12.96
N LEU A 33 2.00 -18.40 11.91
CA LEU A 33 1.21 -17.76 10.85
C LEU A 33 -0.17 -17.30 11.36
N LYS A 34 -0.77 -18.06 12.26
CA LYS A 34 -2.04 -17.70 12.89
C LYS A 34 -1.88 -16.44 13.74
N ASP A 35 -0.85 -16.39 14.58
CA ASP A 35 -0.57 -15.25 15.45
C ASP A 35 -0.20 -14.01 14.62
N LEU A 36 0.62 -14.18 13.58
CA LEU A 36 0.94 -13.11 12.64
C LEU A 36 -0.32 -12.59 11.93
N GLY A 37 -1.20 -13.48 11.48
CA GLY A 37 -2.47 -13.13 10.86
C GLY A 37 -3.36 -12.30 11.80
N GLN A 38 -3.47 -12.69 13.07
CA GLN A 38 -4.21 -11.94 14.08
C GLN A 38 -3.60 -10.55 14.34
N GLN A 39 -2.27 -10.47 14.43
CA GLN A 39 -1.58 -9.20 14.64
C GLN A 39 -1.75 -8.25 13.44
N LEU A 40 -1.66 -8.77 12.21
CA LEU A 40 -1.91 -7.99 11.00
C LEU A 40 -3.36 -7.51 10.95
N GLN A 41 -4.33 -8.38 11.25
CA GLN A 41 -5.74 -8.01 11.26
C GLN A 41 -6.03 -6.93 12.31
N HIS A 42 -5.46 -7.06 13.51
CA HIS A 42 -5.61 -6.06 14.56
C HIS A 42 -5.00 -4.70 14.13
N THR A 43 -3.80 -4.73 13.54
CA THR A 43 -3.06 -3.52 13.17
C THR A 43 -3.71 -2.80 11.98
N TYR A 44 -4.05 -3.53 10.92
CA TYR A 44 -4.62 -2.95 9.70
C TYR A 44 -6.14 -2.79 9.76
N GLY A 45 -6.83 -3.46 10.68
CA GLY A 45 -8.28 -3.37 10.82
C GLY A 45 -8.75 -1.93 11.03
N ALA A 46 -8.06 -1.16 11.87
CA ALA A 46 -8.36 0.25 12.09
C ALA A 46 -8.20 1.09 10.81
N ILE A 47 -7.09 0.89 10.09
CA ILE A 47 -6.78 1.62 8.85
C ILE A 47 -7.83 1.33 7.76
N LEU A 48 -8.32 0.10 7.66
CA LEU A 48 -9.37 -0.27 6.70
C LEU A 48 -10.72 0.37 7.00
N THR A 49 -10.98 0.73 8.25
CA THR A 49 -12.22 1.41 8.66
C THR A 49 -12.15 2.93 8.55
N GLU A 50 -10.96 3.48 8.34
CA GLU A 50 -10.79 4.92 8.16
C GLU A 50 -11.36 5.37 6.80
N PRO A 51 -12.05 6.52 6.74
CA PRO A 51 -12.52 7.04 5.48
C PRO A 51 -11.33 7.38 4.57
N ALA A 52 -11.48 7.08 3.28
CA ALA A 52 -10.45 7.42 2.30
C ALA A 52 -10.11 8.92 2.37
N PRO A 53 -8.81 9.30 2.38
CA PRO A 53 -8.40 10.69 2.41
C PRO A 53 -9.01 11.52 1.26
N ASP A 54 -9.51 12.71 1.56
CA ASP A 54 -10.22 13.54 0.57
C ASP A 54 -9.36 13.92 -0.63
N ARG A 55 -8.04 14.05 -0.43
CA ARG A 55 -7.07 14.26 -1.51
C ARG A 55 -7.09 13.13 -2.55
N ILE A 56 -7.28 11.88 -2.12
CA ILE A 56 -7.36 10.73 -3.02
C ILE A 56 -8.69 10.78 -3.79
N LYS A 57 -9.80 11.10 -3.12
CA LYS A 57 -11.11 11.28 -3.78
C LYS A 57 -11.06 12.36 -4.86
N GLN A 58 -10.50 13.53 -4.54
CA GLN A 58 -10.34 14.63 -5.48
C GLN A 58 -9.44 14.26 -6.67
N LEU A 59 -8.41 13.43 -6.46
CA LEU A 59 -7.56 12.96 -7.54
C LEU A 59 -8.31 12.02 -8.48
N LEU A 60 -9.11 11.10 -7.92
CA LEU A 60 -9.96 10.20 -8.70
C LEU A 60 -10.98 10.99 -9.54
N GLU A 61 -11.64 12.00 -8.96
CA GLU A 61 -12.57 12.87 -9.69
C GLU A 61 -11.88 13.62 -10.85
N LYS A 62 -10.66 14.12 -10.63
CA LYS A 62 -9.90 14.79 -11.69
C LYS A 62 -9.50 13.84 -12.82
N LEU A 63 -9.12 12.61 -12.49
CA LEU A 63 -8.80 11.59 -13.49
C LEU A 63 -10.03 11.20 -14.30
N GLU A 64 -11.18 11.02 -13.66
CA GLU A 64 -12.46 10.74 -14.33
C GLU A 64 -12.86 11.87 -15.29
N ARG A 65 -12.75 13.13 -14.84
CA ARG A 65 -13.01 14.30 -15.70
C ARG A 65 -12.04 14.41 -16.87
N SER A 66 -10.80 14.00 -16.70
CA SER A 66 -9.79 14.04 -17.77
C SER A 66 -9.98 12.93 -18.81
N GLN A 67 -10.69 11.85 -18.45
CA GLN A 67 -11.00 10.74 -19.36
C GLN A 67 -12.30 10.94 -20.15
N ARG A 68 -13.11 11.95 -19.82
CA ARG A 68 -14.23 12.37 -20.65
C ARG A 68 -13.69 13.39 -21.65
N PRO A 69 -13.38 13.03 -22.90
CA PRO A 69 -13.22 14.04 -23.93
C PRO A 69 -14.56 14.79 -24.02
N ASP A 70 -14.48 16.11 -24.06
CA ASP A 70 -15.60 16.97 -24.43
C ASP A 70 -16.07 16.53 -25.83
N ASP A 71 -17.06 15.63 -25.87
CA ASP A 71 -17.84 15.32 -27.08
C ASP A 71 -18.95 16.39 -27.26
N GLU A 72 -18.61 17.64 -26.95
CA GLU A 72 -19.37 18.86 -27.24
C GLU A 72 -18.42 19.81 -27.99
N GLY A 73 -18.18 19.51 -29.27
CA GLY A 73 -17.25 20.33 -30.06
C GLY A 73 -17.17 20.04 -31.55
N SER A 74 -18.20 19.48 -32.17
CA SER A 74 -18.31 19.46 -33.64
C SER A 74 -19.75 19.72 -34.06
N LEU A 75 -20.07 21.01 -34.15
CA LEU A 75 -21.07 21.57 -35.06
C LEU A 75 -20.48 21.62 -36.47
#